data_AF-A0A379URG8-F1
#
_entry.id   AF-A0A379URG8-F1
#
_cell.length_a   1.000
_cell.length_b   1.000
_cell.length_c   1.000
_cell.angle_alpha   90.00
_cell.angle_beta   90.00
_cell.angle_gamma   90.00
#
_symmetry.space_group_name_H-M   'P 1'
#
loop_
_entity.id
_entity.type
_entity.pdbx_description
1 polymer ?
#
loop_
_entity_poly.entity_id
_entity_poly.type
_entity_poly.pdbx_seq_one_letter_code
_entity_poly.pdbx_strand_id
1 'polypeptide(L)' 'MQNSLLNTHVTTIDGEVTTLEKYAGKVLLIVNVASRCGLTPAI' A
#
# COMPACT_ATOMS: atom_id res chain seq x y z
N MET A 1 -16.72 7.72 13.30
CA MET A 1 -16.64 7.95 11.84
C MET A 1 -15.42 7.20 11.33
N GLN A 2 -15.59 6.02 10.73
CA GLN A 2 -14.47 5.33 10.09
C GLN A 2 -14.08 6.13 8.83
N ASN A 3 -12.88 6.69 8.80
CA ASN A 3 -12.28 7.10 7.54
C ASN A 3 -12.17 5.85 6.66
N SER A 4 -12.86 5.85 5.51
CA SER A 4 -12.83 4.75 4.57
C SER A 4 -11.38 4.52 4.12
N LEU A 5 -10.86 3.30 4.32
CA LEU A 5 -9.53 2.89 3.86
C LEU A 5 -9.33 3.24 2.38
N LEU A 6 -10.39 3.15 1.58
CA LEU A 6 -10.38 3.46 0.15
C LEU A 6 -9.96 4.92 -0.14
N ASN A 7 -10.35 5.87 0.70
CA ASN A 7 -10.12 7.31 0.48
C ASN A 7 -8.79 7.79 1.10
N THR A 8 -7.97 6.86 1.62
CA THR A 8 -6.67 7.21 2.21
C THR A 8 -5.71 7.62 1.11
N HIS A 9 -5.15 8.81 1.22
CA HIS A 9 -4.10 9.27 0.30
C HIS A 9 -2.81 8.50 0.53
N VAL A 10 -2.25 7.97 -0.55
CA VAL A 10 -0.97 7.25 -0.57
C VAL A 10 -0.12 7.76 -1.73
N THR A 11 1.20 7.76 -1.53
CA THR A 11 2.16 8.11 -2.58
C THR A 11 2.72 6.84 -3.18
N THR A 12 2.72 6.75 -4.51
CA THR A 12 3.31 5.63 -5.25
C THR A 12 4.84 5.71 -5.24
N ILE A 13 5.51 4.63 -5.66
CA ILE A 13 6.99 4.62 -5.75
C ILE A 13 7.53 5.63 -6.78
N ASP A 14 6.71 6.01 -7.75
CA ASP A 14 7.02 7.01 -8.78
C ASP A 14 6.75 8.45 -8.31
N GLY A 15 6.21 8.64 -7.09
CA GLY A 15 5.96 9.95 -6.48
C GLY A 15 4.54 10.50 -6.65
N GLU A 16 3.68 9.82 -7.42
CA GLU A 16 2.29 10.26 -7.65
C GLU A 16 1.40 10.02 -6.42
N VAL A 17 0.53 10.98 -6.10
CA VAL A 17 -0.46 10.86 -5.03
C VAL A 17 -1.73 10.21 -5.57
N THR A 18 -2.22 9.19 -4.89
CA THR A 18 -3.43 8.44 -5.27
C THR A 18 -4.19 7.95 -4.03
N THR A 19 -5.28 7.21 -4.24
CA THR A 19 -6.07 6.55 -3.19
C THR A 19 -6.22 5.06 -3.48
N LEU A 20 -6.84 4.31 -2.57
CA LEU A 20 -7.13 2.88 -2.75
C LEU A 20 -8.47 2.62 -3.46
N GLU A 21 -9.23 3.67 -3.81
CA GLU A 21 -10.56 3.59 -4.44
C GLU A 21 -10.57 2.75 -5.73
N LYS A 22 -9.48 2.74 -6.50
CA LYS A 22 -9.34 1.89 -7.71
C LYS A 22 -9.48 0.39 -7.44
N TYR A 23 -9.40 -0.04 -6.18
CA TYR A 23 -9.55 -1.43 -5.76
C TYR A 23 -10.86 -1.70 -5.02
N ALA A 24 -11.82 -0.77 -5.05
CA ALA A 24 -13.13 -0.95 -4.43
C ALA A 24 -13.82 -2.24 -4.90
N GLY A 25 -14.47 -2.95 -3.98
CA GLY A 25 -15.15 -4.22 -4.25
C GLY A 25 -14.23 -5.44 -4.35
N LYS A 26 -12.90 -5.27 -4.17
CA LYS A 26 -11.93 -6.38 -4.13
C LYS A 26 -11.44 -6.63 -2.72
N VAL A 27 -11.07 -7.89 -2.42
CA VAL A 27 -10.30 -8.23 -1.22
C VAL A 27 -8.86 -7.76 -1.42
N LEU A 28 -8.30 -7.04 -0.43
CA LEU A 28 -6.94 -6.51 -0.48
C LEU A 28 -6.07 -7.12 0.62
N LEU A 29 -4.85 -7.53 0.27
CA LEU A 29 -3.79 -7.87 1.21
C LEU A 29 -2.74 -6.76 1.18
N ILE A 30 -2.50 -6.13 2.33
CA ILE A 30 -1.50 -5.06 2.49
C ILE A 30 -0.26 -5.65 3.15
N VAL A 31 0.89 -5.45 2.52
CA VAL A 31 2.19 -5.96 3.00
C VAL A 31 3.15 -4.80 3.14
N ASN A 32 3.73 -4.62 4.32
CA ASN A 32 4.85 -3.71 4.49
C ASN A 32 6.15 -4.41 4.04
N VAL A 33 6.96 -3.72 3.23
CA VAL A 33 8.23 -4.24 2.69
C VAL A 33 9.40 -3.37 3.13
N ALA A 34 10.60 -3.95 3.16
CA ALA A 34 11.85 -3.24 3.40
C ALA A 34 12.97 -3.89 2.57
N SER A 35 13.84 -3.10 1.92
CA SER A 35 14.85 -3.61 0.98
C SER A 35 16.01 -4.35 1.64
N ARG A 36 16.24 -4.14 2.94
CA ARG A 36 17.34 -4.75 3.71
C ARG A 36 16.79 -5.22 5.07
N CYS A 37 16.30 -6.45 5.10
CA CYS A 37 15.79 -7.10 6.31
C CYS A 37 16.26 -8.56 6.35
N GLY A 38 16.28 -9.21 7.51
CA GLY A 38 16.71 -10.61 7.63
C GLY A 38 15.85 -11.63 6.85
N LEU A 39 14.70 -11.19 6.32
CA LEU A 39 13.77 -12.00 5.53
C LEU A 39 13.85 -11.72 4.01
N THR A 40 14.72 -10.81 3.56
CA THR A 40 14.97 -10.58 2.12
C THR A 40 16.07 -11.52 1.59
N PRO A 41 15.90 -12.19 0.44
CA PRO A 41 16.84 -13.20 -0.08
C PRO A 41 18.27 -12.72 -0.41
N ALA A 42 18.55 -11.42 -0.30
CA ALA A 42 19.80 -10.79 -0.72
C ALA A 42 20.80 -10.65 0.43
N ILE A 43 21.13 -11.77 1.10
CA ILE A 43 22.35 -11.90 1.92
C ILE A 43 23.41 -12.58 1.07
#